data_AF-A0A924SJP8-F1
#
_entry.id   AF-A0A924SJP8-F1
#
_cell.length_a   1.000
_cell.length_b   1.000
_cell.length_c   1.000
_cell.angle_alpha   90.00
_cell.angle_beta   90.00
_cell.angle_gamma   90.00
#
_symmetry.space_group_name_H-M   'P 1'
#
loop_
_entity.id
_entity.type
_entity.pdbx_description
1 polymer ?
#
loop_
_entity_poly.entity_id
_entity_poly.type
_entity_poly.pdbx_seq_one_letter_code
_entity_poly.pdbx_strand_id
1 'polypeptide(L)'
;MRPARPTAALLGLLMLAACTSSGSSGPSASAGPRVPAESDFTAGTCASLAPDVIAIGKDIPRLGSGGDVDQEVKDSLRDAQDRIFAVAQAAEPEVKPALDDFVIKIGIVRVRADGNSYATSLGDLLTTAYDGVLAVCTGATPSPG
;
A
#
# COMPACT_ATOMS: atom_id res chain seq x y z
N MET A 1 -27.88 -21.42 61.49
CA MET A 1 -29.25 -21.84 61.09
C MET A 1 -29.99 -20.61 60.56
N ARG A 2 -30.36 -20.58 59.28
CA ARG A 2 -31.19 -19.53 58.67
C ARG A 2 -32.25 -20.19 57.77
N PRO A 3 -33.49 -19.64 57.72
CA PRO A 3 -34.67 -20.28 57.14
C PRO A 3 -34.85 -19.99 55.64
N ALA A 4 -35.87 -20.60 55.06
CA ALA A 4 -36.03 -20.97 53.65
C ALA A 4 -36.98 -20.08 52.81
N ARG A 5 -36.77 -20.14 51.47
CA ARG A 5 -37.72 -20.00 50.31
C ARG A 5 -38.32 -18.59 50.04
N PRO A 6 -38.65 -18.17 48.78
CA PRO A 6 -39.39 -18.95 47.74
C PRO A 6 -39.08 -18.72 46.22
N THR A 7 -39.36 -19.77 45.43
CA THR A 7 -40.29 -19.86 44.25
C THR A 7 -40.11 -19.08 42.91
N ALA A 8 -40.13 -19.89 41.83
CA ALA A 8 -40.73 -19.71 40.48
C ALA A 8 -40.09 -18.75 39.46
N ALA A 9 -39.60 -19.29 38.34
CA ALA A 9 -40.24 -19.31 37.00
C ALA A 9 -39.83 -18.06 36.19
N LEU A 10 -39.58 -18.07 34.87
CA LEU A 10 -40.22 -18.76 33.77
C LEU A 10 -39.26 -18.83 32.58
N LEU A 11 -39.50 -19.84 31.75
CA LEU A 11 -39.10 -20.01 30.37
C LEU A 11 -39.18 -18.70 29.55
N GLY A 12 -38.14 -18.46 28.74
CA GLY A 12 -38.11 -17.40 27.72
C GLY A 12 -37.16 -17.78 26.59
N LEU A 13 -37.61 -18.73 25.76
CA LEU A 13 -36.98 -19.08 24.48
C LEU A 13 -37.09 -17.87 23.53
N LEU A 14 -35.96 -17.37 23.05
CA LEU A 14 -35.91 -16.48 21.88
C LEU A 14 -34.58 -16.70 21.14
N MET A 15 -34.56 -17.73 20.30
CA MET A 15 -33.52 -17.97 19.31
C MET A 15 -34.08 -17.57 17.94
N LEU A 16 -33.79 -16.34 17.54
CA LEU A 16 -33.94 -15.86 16.17
C LEU A 16 -32.71 -15.06 15.77
N ALA A 17 -31.91 -15.61 14.86
CA ALA A 17 -31.19 -14.93 13.78
C ALA A 17 -30.29 -15.99 13.12
N ALA A 18 -30.78 -16.64 12.06
CA ALA A 18 -30.66 -16.21 10.67
C ALA A 18 -29.44 -16.86 10.00
N CYS A 19 -29.75 -17.67 8.99
CA CYS A 19 -28.78 -18.16 8.02
C CYS A 19 -28.06 -16.99 7.36
N THR A 20 -26.74 -17.00 7.40
CA THR A 20 -25.91 -16.30 6.42
C THR A 20 -24.72 -17.19 6.12
N SER A 21 -24.84 -17.84 4.96
CA SER A 21 -23.83 -18.02 3.94
C SER A 21 -22.37 -18.12 4.38
N SER A 22 -21.82 -19.29 4.13
CA SER A 22 -20.40 -19.52 3.87
C SER A 22 -19.78 -18.39 3.05
N GLY A 23 -18.99 -17.56 3.71
CA GLY A 23 -17.95 -16.74 3.10
C GLY A 23 -16.65 -17.14 3.78
N SER A 24 -15.89 -18.01 3.13
CA SER A 24 -14.54 -18.33 3.55
C SER A 24 -13.71 -17.06 3.40
N SER A 25 -13.64 -16.27 4.47
CA SER A 25 -12.65 -15.19 4.60
C SER A 25 -11.31 -15.87 4.79
N GLY A 26 -10.74 -16.35 3.69
CA GLY A 26 -9.30 -16.59 3.62
C GLY A 26 -8.59 -15.29 4.02
N PRO A 27 -7.40 -15.37 4.62
CA PRO A 27 -6.62 -14.17 4.88
C PRO A 27 -6.49 -13.42 3.56
N SER A 28 -6.97 -12.17 3.53
CA SER A 28 -6.67 -11.24 2.44
C SER A 28 -5.16 -11.21 2.30
N ALA A 29 -4.64 -11.95 1.32
CA ALA A 29 -3.35 -11.61 0.76
C ALA A 29 -3.53 -10.17 0.30
N SER A 30 -2.84 -9.23 0.95
CA SER A 30 -2.79 -7.84 0.51
C SER A 30 -2.45 -7.87 -0.97
N ALA A 31 -3.46 -7.66 -1.81
CA ALA A 31 -3.25 -7.53 -3.23
C ALA A 31 -2.32 -6.34 -3.37
N GLY A 32 -1.12 -6.56 -3.92
CA GLY A 32 -0.16 -5.48 -4.12
C GLY A 32 -0.76 -4.32 -4.90
N PRO A 33 -0.09 -3.16 -4.92
CA PRO A 33 -0.58 -2.00 -5.63
C PRO A 33 -0.89 -2.33 -7.10
N ARG A 34 -1.88 -1.67 -7.66
CA ARG A 34 -2.20 -1.78 -9.08
C ARG A 34 -0.99 -1.31 -9.89
N VAL A 35 -0.51 -2.14 -10.81
CA VAL A 35 0.57 -1.77 -11.74
C VAL A 35 -0.04 -1.48 -13.12
N PRO A 36 -0.08 -0.20 -13.57
CA PRO A 36 -0.58 0.15 -14.90
C PRO A 36 0.40 -0.27 -16.00
N ALA A 37 -0.09 -0.29 -17.24
CA ALA A 37 0.77 -0.42 -18.42
C ALA A 37 1.43 0.93 -18.74
N GLU A 38 2.59 0.94 -19.41
CA GLU A 38 3.25 2.19 -19.82
C GLU A 38 2.34 3.07 -20.69
N SER A 39 1.46 2.47 -21.50
CA SER A 39 0.49 3.18 -22.34
C SER A 39 -0.59 3.93 -21.55
N ASP A 40 -0.75 3.65 -20.26
CA ASP A 40 -1.71 4.32 -19.40
C ASP A 40 -1.19 5.68 -18.89
N PHE A 41 0.12 5.95 -19.05
CA PHE A 41 0.74 7.19 -18.59
C PHE A 41 0.52 8.33 -19.59
N THR A 42 0.16 9.50 -19.07
CA THR A 42 0.04 10.72 -19.86
C THR A 42 1.40 11.12 -20.44
N ALA A 43 1.37 11.77 -21.61
CA ALA A 43 2.58 12.28 -22.26
C ALA A 43 3.30 13.32 -21.38
N GLY A 44 4.59 13.56 -21.66
CA GLY A 44 5.44 14.46 -20.85
C GLY A 44 6.20 13.70 -19.78
N THR A 45 6.35 14.30 -18.59
CA THR A 45 7.10 13.69 -17.48
C THR A 45 6.58 12.29 -17.11
N CYS A 46 5.26 12.12 -17.05
CA CYS A 46 4.64 10.85 -16.66
C CYS A 46 5.03 9.68 -17.58
N ALA A 47 4.98 9.87 -18.90
CA ALA A 47 5.43 8.86 -19.87
C ALA A 47 6.93 8.55 -19.73
N SER A 48 7.77 9.56 -19.43
CA SER A 48 9.21 9.34 -19.25
C SER A 48 9.55 8.54 -17.98
N LEU A 49 8.72 8.66 -16.94
CA LEU A 49 8.89 7.98 -15.65
C LEU A 49 8.09 6.69 -15.52
N ALA A 50 7.22 6.38 -16.49
CA ALA A 50 6.43 5.16 -16.51
C ALA A 50 7.22 3.87 -16.16
N PRO A 51 8.40 3.58 -16.77
CA PRO A 51 9.14 2.36 -16.44
C PRO A 51 9.61 2.32 -14.97
N ASP A 52 10.01 3.46 -14.41
CA ASP A 52 10.49 3.57 -13.03
C ASP A 52 9.35 3.44 -12.02
N VAL A 53 8.23 4.10 -12.29
CA VAL A 53 7.03 3.98 -11.45
C VAL A 53 6.53 2.53 -11.46
N ILE A 54 6.46 1.89 -12.64
CA ILE A 54 6.06 0.49 -12.79
C ILE A 54 7.01 -0.46 -12.05
N ALA A 55 8.33 -0.21 -12.13
CA ALA A 55 9.33 -1.02 -11.42
C ALA A 55 9.08 -0.97 -9.90
N ILE A 56 8.90 0.23 -9.34
CA ILE A 56 8.60 0.39 -7.92
C ILE A 56 7.28 -0.29 -7.55
N GLY A 57 6.24 -0.15 -8.37
CA GLY A 57 4.96 -0.83 -8.16
C GLY A 57 5.10 -2.36 -8.04
N LYS A 58 6.02 -2.96 -8.81
CA LYS A 58 6.36 -4.40 -8.74
C LYS A 58 7.19 -4.75 -7.51
N ASP A 59 7.98 -3.82 -7.00
CA ASP A 59 8.87 -4.03 -5.84
C ASP A 59 8.19 -3.83 -4.49
N ILE A 60 7.15 -2.99 -4.40
CA ILE A 60 6.37 -2.79 -3.16
C ILE A 60 5.96 -4.10 -2.48
N PRO A 61 5.32 -5.10 -3.15
CA PRO A 61 4.97 -6.36 -2.50
C PRO A 61 6.19 -7.21 -2.11
N ARG A 62 7.35 -6.95 -2.72
CA ARG A 62 8.61 -7.65 -2.43
C ARG A 62 9.36 -7.08 -1.23
N LEU A 63 8.91 -5.95 -0.67
CA LEU A 63 9.45 -5.42 0.60
C LEU A 63 9.20 -6.37 1.78
N GLY A 64 8.27 -7.33 1.64
CA GLY A 64 8.05 -8.39 2.62
C GLY A 64 7.37 -7.91 3.91
N SER A 65 7.44 -8.77 4.93
CA SER A 65 6.71 -8.59 6.21
C SER A 65 7.47 -7.82 7.29
N GLY A 66 8.54 -7.09 6.92
CA GLY A 66 9.40 -6.38 7.86
C GLY A 66 10.76 -7.06 8.11
N GLY A 67 11.72 -6.29 8.63
CA GLY A 67 13.07 -6.76 8.94
C GLY A 67 14.06 -6.51 7.79
N ASP A 68 14.62 -7.59 7.26
CA ASP A 68 15.54 -7.52 6.10
C ASP A 68 14.75 -7.51 4.79
N VAL A 69 15.24 -6.74 3.84
CA VAL A 69 14.69 -6.58 2.50
C VAL A 69 15.71 -7.10 1.51
N ASP A 70 15.27 -7.81 0.48
CA ASP A 70 16.17 -8.36 -0.53
C ASP A 70 17.04 -7.28 -1.18
N GLN A 71 18.32 -7.57 -1.40
CA GLN A 71 19.27 -6.60 -1.97
C GLN A 71 18.82 -6.10 -3.35
N GLU A 72 18.24 -6.98 -4.17
CA GLU A 72 17.71 -6.62 -5.48
C GLU A 72 16.61 -5.54 -5.39
N VAL A 73 15.75 -5.61 -4.36
CA VAL A 73 14.70 -4.61 -4.12
C VAL A 73 15.32 -3.30 -3.65
N LYS A 74 16.33 -3.35 -2.76
CA LYS A 74 17.06 -2.15 -2.31
C LYS A 74 17.71 -1.42 -3.48
N ASP A 75 18.36 -2.16 -4.38
CA ASP A 75 19.04 -1.63 -5.56
C ASP A 75 18.04 -1.05 -6.57
N SER A 76 16.95 -1.77 -6.85
CA SER A 76 15.89 -1.29 -7.75
C SER A 76 15.25 0.01 -7.26
N LEU A 77 14.90 0.08 -5.96
CA LEU A 77 14.35 1.29 -5.35
C LEU A 77 15.34 2.46 -5.41
N ARG A 78 16.63 2.20 -5.24
CA ARG A 78 17.68 3.21 -5.35
C ARG A 78 17.75 3.78 -6.74
N ASP A 79 17.88 2.91 -7.72
CA ASP A 79 18.05 3.27 -9.13
C ASP A 79 16.83 4.03 -9.65
N ALA A 80 15.63 3.58 -9.30
CA ALA A 80 14.40 4.26 -9.66
C ALA A 80 14.29 5.63 -8.97
N GLN A 81 14.64 5.75 -7.68
CA GLN A 81 14.64 7.04 -6.99
C GLN A 81 15.58 8.05 -7.65
N ASP A 82 16.79 7.64 -7.99
CA ASP A 82 17.80 8.51 -8.59
C ASP A 82 17.32 9.05 -9.96
N ARG A 83 16.68 8.19 -10.77
CA ARG A 83 16.08 8.60 -12.06
C ARG A 83 14.86 9.50 -11.88
N ILE A 84 13.94 9.15 -10.97
CA ILE A 84 12.76 9.97 -10.68
C ILE A 84 13.17 11.34 -10.16
N PHE A 85 14.14 11.41 -9.24
CA PHE A 85 14.65 12.68 -8.71
C PHE A 85 15.25 13.57 -9.81
N ALA A 86 15.99 12.99 -10.74
CA ALA A 86 16.57 13.75 -11.85
C ALA A 86 15.50 14.40 -12.74
N VAL A 87 14.41 13.68 -13.02
CA VAL A 87 13.30 14.20 -13.85
C VAL A 87 12.39 15.15 -13.06
N ALA A 88 12.11 14.85 -11.78
CA ALA A 88 11.20 15.62 -10.93
C ALA A 88 11.62 17.09 -10.71
N GLN A 89 12.90 17.41 -10.91
CA GLN A 89 13.39 18.78 -10.86
C GLN A 89 12.89 19.66 -12.02
N ALA A 90 12.58 19.05 -13.17
CA ALA A 90 12.06 19.74 -14.35
C ALA A 90 10.60 19.39 -14.67
N ALA A 91 9.93 18.64 -13.79
CA ALA A 91 8.55 18.20 -13.98
C ALA A 91 7.56 19.37 -14.03
N GLU A 92 6.45 19.15 -14.73
CA GLU A 92 5.33 20.08 -14.80
C GLU A 92 4.77 20.37 -13.39
N PRO A 93 4.32 21.62 -13.11
CA PRO A 93 3.85 22.01 -11.78
C PRO A 93 2.75 21.13 -11.19
N GLU A 94 1.92 20.53 -12.05
CA GLU A 94 0.80 19.67 -11.67
C GLU A 94 1.27 18.29 -11.16
N VAL A 95 2.39 17.79 -11.67
CA VAL A 95 2.92 16.45 -11.37
C VAL A 95 3.98 16.51 -10.27
N LYS A 96 4.74 17.61 -10.23
CA LYS A 96 5.88 17.79 -9.34
C LYS A 96 5.62 17.50 -7.86
N PRO A 97 4.51 17.96 -7.23
CA PRO A 97 4.26 17.67 -5.82
C PRO A 97 4.13 16.18 -5.50
N ALA A 98 3.51 15.40 -6.40
CA ALA A 98 3.36 13.96 -6.22
C ALA A 98 4.71 13.24 -6.37
N LEU A 99 5.54 13.64 -7.34
CA LEU A 99 6.87 13.09 -7.52
C LEU A 99 7.81 13.43 -6.37
N ASP A 100 7.76 14.66 -5.85
CA ASP A 100 8.59 15.08 -4.71
C ASP A 100 8.25 14.26 -3.46
N ASP A 101 6.95 14.05 -3.14
CA ASP A 101 6.56 13.18 -2.02
C ASP A 101 6.96 11.72 -2.25
N PHE A 102 6.79 11.21 -3.48
CA PHE A 102 7.18 9.85 -3.83
C PHE A 102 8.69 9.61 -3.67
N VAL A 103 9.53 10.52 -4.15
CA VAL A 103 10.98 10.46 -3.96
C VAL A 103 11.35 10.48 -2.47
N ILE A 104 10.69 11.32 -1.67
CA ILE A 104 10.91 11.37 -0.21
C ILE A 104 10.54 10.02 0.42
N LYS A 105 9.40 9.44 0.07
CA LYS A 105 8.93 8.16 0.62
C LYS A 105 9.86 7.01 0.25
N ILE A 106 10.31 6.91 -1.00
CA ILE A 106 11.30 5.91 -1.41
C ILE A 106 12.57 6.05 -0.56
N GLY A 107 13.05 7.29 -0.36
CA GLY A 107 14.21 7.55 0.50
C GLY A 107 14.03 7.06 1.94
N ILE A 108 12.86 7.29 2.54
CA ILE A 108 12.53 6.79 3.89
C ILE A 108 12.55 5.26 3.92
N VAL A 109 11.92 4.59 2.96
CA VAL A 109 11.90 3.12 2.88
C VAL A 109 13.32 2.58 2.74
N ARG A 110 14.11 3.13 1.81
CA ARG A 110 15.48 2.69 1.56
C ARG A 110 16.38 2.81 2.78
N VAL A 111 16.39 3.96 3.46
CA VAL A 111 17.19 4.16 4.67
C VAL A 111 16.87 3.12 5.74
N ARG A 112 15.59 2.73 5.85
CA ARG A 112 15.15 1.72 6.84
C ARG A 112 15.49 0.30 6.40
N ALA A 113 15.33 0.00 5.12
CA ALA A 113 15.69 -1.28 4.51
C ALA A 113 17.21 -1.54 4.61
N ASP A 114 18.04 -0.54 4.27
CA ASP A 114 19.51 -0.62 4.37
C ASP A 114 19.97 -0.80 5.84
N GLY A 115 19.21 -0.23 6.78
CA GLY A 115 19.43 -0.39 8.22
C GLY A 115 18.83 -1.65 8.83
N ASN A 116 18.27 -2.58 8.03
CA ASN A 116 17.56 -3.79 8.49
C ASN A 116 16.48 -3.49 9.55
N SER A 117 15.85 -2.32 9.41
CA SER A 117 14.85 -1.77 10.33
C SER A 117 13.53 -1.49 9.59
N TYR A 118 13.33 -2.14 8.45
CA TYR A 118 12.11 -1.99 7.66
C TYR A 118 10.90 -2.50 8.46
N ALA A 119 9.83 -1.72 8.46
CA ALA A 119 8.53 -2.06 9.03
C ALA A 119 7.48 -1.98 7.93
N THR A 120 6.46 -2.85 7.98
CA THR A 120 5.43 -2.92 6.93
C THR A 120 4.68 -1.61 6.71
N SER A 121 4.54 -0.79 7.75
CA SER A 121 3.95 0.56 7.64
C SER A 121 4.71 1.50 6.70
N LEU A 122 5.98 1.21 6.43
CA LEU A 122 6.77 1.93 5.42
C LEU A 122 6.40 1.51 4.00
N GLY A 123 6.02 0.24 3.79
CA GLY A 123 5.44 -0.25 2.55
C GLY A 123 4.08 0.39 2.27
N ASP A 124 3.23 0.55 3.30
CA ASP A 124 1.95 1.24 3.19
C ASP A 124 2.13 2.73 2.82
N LEU A 125 3.13 3.37 3.45
CA LEU A 125 3.51 4.74 3.16
C LEU A 125 4.03 4.90 1.72
N LEU A 126 4.83 3.96 1.23
CA LEU A 126 5.30 3.99 -0.17
C LEU A 126 4.17 3.71 -1.15
N THR A 127 3.26 2.80 -0.82
CA THR A 127 2.05 2.50 -1.61
C THR A 127 1.18 3.74 -1.76
N THR A 128 0.96 4.47 -0.67
CA THR A 128 0.16 5.72 -0.69
C THR A 128 0.77 6.75 -1.64
N ALA A 129 2.10 6.93 -1.60
CA ALA A 129 2.77 7.88 -2.47
C ALA A 129 2.80 7.42 -3.94
N TYR A 130 2.97 6.12 -4.17
CA TYR A 130 2.84 5.50 -5.50
C TYR A 130 1.44 5.76 -6.10
N ASP A 131 0.38 5.54 -5.33
CA ASP A 131 -1.00 5.82 -5.77
C ASP A 131 -1.22 7.31 -6.07
N GLY A 132 -0.57 8.20 -5.32
CA GLY A 132 -0.56 9.65 -5.59
C GLY A 132 0.05 9.98 -6.95
N VAL A 133 1.16 9.33 -7.31
CA VAL A 133 1.76 9.47 -8.65
C VAL A 133 0.85 8.90 -9.73
N LEU A 134 0.25 7.72 -9.51
CA LEU A 134 -0.68 7.15 -10.49
C LEU A 134 -1.90 8.04 -10.73
N ALA A 135 -2.44 8.67 -9.69
CA ALA A 135 -3.60 9.54 -9.82
C ALA A 135 -3.33 10.73 -10.75
N VAL A 136 -2.14 11.33 -10.67
CA VAL A 136 -1.76 12.45 -11.54
C VAL A 136 -1.26 12.00 -12.92
N CYS A 137 -0.63 10.84 -13.02
CA CYS A 137 0.02 10.38 -14.25
C CYS A 137 -0.82 9.46 -15.14
N THR A 138 -1.90 8.88 -14.63
CA THR A 138 -2.73 7.93 -15.41
C THR A 138 -4.22 8.28 -15.39
N GLY A 139 -4.62 9.27 -14.59
CA GLY A 139 -6.04 9.57 -14.34
C GLY A 139 -6.77 8.47 -13.57
N ALA A 140 -6.05 7.49 -13.02
CA ALA A 140 -6.63 6.44 -12.18
C ALA A 140 -7.13 7.01 -10.84
N THR A 141 -8.29 6.55 -10.39
CA THR A 141 -8.76 6.84 -9.03
C THR A 141 -7.93 6.02 -8.03
N PRO A 142 -7.38 6.63 -6.95
CA PRO A 142 -6.61 5.89 -5.94
C PRO A 142 -7.46 4.78 -5.31
N SER A 143 -6.83 3.63 -5.03
CA SER A 143 -7.53 2.50 -4.41
C SER A 143 -7.84 2.85 -2.94
N PRO A 144 -9.05 2.56 -2.42
CA PRO A 144 -9.31 2.71 -0.99
C PRO A 144 -8.44 1.70 -0.22
N GLY A 145 -7.55 2.22 0.63
CA GLY A 145 -6.76 1.44 1.59
C GLY A 145 -7.55 0.93 2.78
#